data_AF-A0A7S2TR96-F1
#
_entry.id   AF-A0A7S2TR96-F1
#
_cell.length_a   1.000
_cell.length_b   1.000
_cell.length_c   1.000
_cell.angle_alpha   90.00
_cell.angle_beta   90.00
_cell.angle_gamma   90.00
#
_symmetry.space_group_name_H-M   'P 1'
#
loop_
_entity.id
_entity.type
_entity.pdbx_description
1 polymer ?
#
loop_
_entity_poly.entity_id
_entity_poly.type
_entity_poly.pdbx_seq_one_letter_code
_entity_poly.pdbx_strand_id
1 'polypeptide(L)'
;MNERSSRAHSLLIIRLKQWDEESGMALESRFILADLGGAEQVKDSKVTGEQLKEAVFINLGLLALKKCINALQNRQAFIPYGDSMLTKLLSGALGGNSKTGAIICASKEPVNSLMTMQTLRFGEKCRQIENKSVQARGIALGVLEAINKEIKEMEALIKTKERWENRLVEVVDIEGVEVRNQTYLTGAEEERKRLEVLLNKRAAFFGQIQ
;
A
#
# COMPACT_ATOMS: atom_id res chain seq x y z
N MET A 1 -28.80 -4.46 27.26
CA MET A 1 -27.66 -4.35 26.33
C MET A 1 -26.41 -4.70 27.12
N ASN A 2 -25.59 -5.67 26.70
CA ASN A 2 -24.35 -6.01 27.42
C ASN A 2 -23.37 -4.84 27.25
N GLU A 3 -23.11 -4.09 28.32
CA GLU A 3 -22.32 -2.85 28.31
C GLU A 3 -20.93 -3.00 27.70
N ARG A 4 -20.34 -4.20 27.73
CA ARG A 4 -18.99 -4.45 27.24
C ARG A 4 -18.90 -4.56 25.72
N SER A 5 -19.93 -5.08 25.05
CA SER A 5 -19.91 -5.28 23.58
C SER A 5 -20.35 -4.03 22.81
N SER A 6 -21.16 -3.16 23.40
CA SER A 6 -21.57 -1.92 22.73
C SER A 6 -20.46 -0.88 22.65
N ARG A 7 -19.45 -0.98 23.53
CA ARG A 7 -18.37 0.01 23.67
C ARG A 7 -17.07 -0.36 22.95
N ALA A 8 -16.98 -1.56 22.38
CA ALA A 8 -15.79 -2.05 21.70
C ALA A 8 -15.86 -1.84 20.18
N HIS A 9 -14.71 -1.62 19.55
CA HIS A 9 -14.55 -1.66 18.10
C HIS A 9 -13.88 -2.98 17.70
N SER A 10 -14.39 -3.65 16.68
CA SER A 10 -13.81 -4.90 16.16
C SER A 10 -13.33 -4.69 14.74
N LEU A 11 -12.08 -5.04 14.46
CA LEU A 11 -11.49 -4.93 13.12
C LEU A 11 -10.98 -6.30 12.67
N LEU A 12 -11.47 -6.76 11.52
CA LEU A 12 -10.90 -7.89 10.79
C LEU A 12 -10.01 -7.33 9.68
N ILE A 13 -8.72 -7.68 9.71
CA ILE A 13 -7.74 -7.25 8.70
C ILE A 13 -7.23 -8.48 7.96
N ILE A 14 -7.59 -8.59 6.69
CA ILE A 14 -7.10 -9.63 5.79
C ILE A 14 -6.02 -9.01 4.90
N ARG A 15 -4.83 -9.63 4.89
CA ARG A 15 -3.76 -9.27 3.96
C ARG A 15 -3.66 -10.35 2.91
N LEU A 16 -3.79 -9.96 1.66
CA LEU A 16 -3.63 -10.86 0.52
C LEU A 16 -2.38 -10.46 -0.23
N LYS A 17 -1.39 -11.36 -0.22
CA LYS A 17 -0.21 -11.29 -1.07
C LYS A 17 -0.43 -12.19 -2.27
N GLN A 18 -0.31 -11.65 -3.47
CA GLN A 18 -0.39 -12.38 -4.72
C GLN A 18 0.98 -12.33 -5.38
N TRP A 19 1.42 -13.43 -5.96
CA TRP A 19 2.62 -13.50 -6.79
C TRP A 19 2.19 -13.84 -8.21
N ASP A 20 2.69 -13.08 -9.17
CA ASP A 20 2.51 -13.35 -10.59
C ASP A 20 3.80 -13.98 -11.12
N GLU A 21 3.74 -15.24 -11.55
CA GLU A 21 4.90 -15.98 -12.03
C GLU A 21 5.43 -15.47 -13.37
N GLU A 22 4.55 -14.93 -14.23
CA GLU A 22 4.93 -14.44 -15.56
C GLU A 22 5.62 -13.08 -15.46
N SER A 23 5.07 -12.19 -14.65
CA SER A 23 5.69 -10.88 -14.41
C SER A 23 6.75 -10.89 -13.31
N GLY A 24 6.80 -11.93 -12.46
CA GLY A 24 7.66 -11.99 -11.26
C GLY A 24 7.24 -11.01 -10.15
N MET A 25 6.11 -10.32 -10.30
CA MET A 25 5.69 -9.28 -9.37
C MET A 25 4.89 -9.83 -8.22
N ALA A 26 5.07 -9.29 -7.00
CA ALA A 26 4.11 -9.47 -5.93
C ALA A 26 3.24 -8.24 -5.68
N LEU A 27 1.97 -8.48 -5.40
CA LEU A 27 0.97 -7.49 -5.04
C LEU A 27 0.49 -7.78 -3.62
N GLU A 28 0.64 -6.82 -2.71
CA GLU A 28 0.00 -6.87 -1.41
C GLU A 28 -1.25 -5.99 -1.40
N SER A 29 -2.38 -6.55 -0.99
CA SER A 29 -3.62 -5.84 -0.76
C SER A 29 -4.09 -6.06 0.68
N ARG A 30 -4.78 -5.05 1.22
CA ARG A 30 -5.32 -5.09 2.58
C ARG A 30 -6.82 -4.84 2.52
N PHE A 31 -7.58 -5.82 3.02
CA PHE A 31 -9.01 -5.69 3.24
C PHE A 31 -9.26 -5.49 4.74
N ILE A 32 -10.01 -4.45 5.08
CA ILE A 32 -10.36 -4.12 6.47
C ILE A 32 -11.87 -4.09 6.58
N LEU A 33 -12.42 -4.93 7.46
CA LEU A 33 -13.81 -4.84 7.90
C LEU A 33 -13.82 -4.35 9.33
N ALA A 34 -14.44 -3.18 9.55
CA ALA A 34 -14.53 -2.56 10.86
C ALA A 34 -15.99 -2.54 11.34
N ASP A 35 -16.26 -3.23 12.44
CA ASP A 35 -17.50 -3.10 13.21
C ASP A 35 -17.24 -2.10 14.35
N LEU A 36 -17.91 -0.97 14.27
CA LEU A 36 -17.69 0.12 15.21
C LEU A 36 -18.69 -0.01 16.35
N GLY A 37 -18.20 0.11 17.59
CA GLY A 37 -19.04 0.30 18.76
C GLY A 37 -20.08 1.41 18.60
N GLY A 38 -21.07 1.37 19.48
CA GLY A 38 -22.21 2.24 19.49
C GLY A 38 -21.86 3.72 19.59
N ALA A 39 -22.61 4.55 18.87
CA ALA A 39 -22.43 5.99 18.82
C ALA A 39 -23.18 6.75 19.93
N GLU A 40 -23.83 6.02 20.85
CA GLU A 40 -24.60 6.57 21.96
C GLU A 40 -23.75 7.50 22.84
N GLN A 41 -24.35 8.63 23.21
CA GLN A 41 -23.67 9.65 23.99
C GLN A 41 -23.69 9.30 25.48
N VAL A 42 -22.56 9.54 26.14
CA VAL A 42 -22.38 9.47 27.60
C VAL A 42 -23.31 10.42 28.36
N LYS A 43 -23.99 11.36 27.68
CA LYS A 43 -24.93 12.30 28.31
C LYS A 43 -26.10 11.62 29.04
N ASP A 44 -26.46 10.40 28.67
CA ASP A 44 -27.47 9.62 29.40
C ASP A 44 -26.92 9.00 30.70
N SER A 45 -25.60 9.02 30.89
CA SER A 45 -24.96 8.62 32.14
C SER A 45 -24.83 9.87 33.03
N LYS A 46 -25.52 9.89 34.17
CA LYS A 46 -25.45 10.96 35.20
C LYS A 46 -24.10 10.95 35.97
N VAL A 47 -23.01 10.73 35.25
CA VAL A 47 -21.72 10.32 35.79
C VAL A 47 -20.82 11.55 35.88
N THR A 48 -20.25 11.81 37.05
CA THR A 48 -19.40 12.98 37.33
C THR A 48 -18.02 12.54 37.85
N GLY A 49 -17.00 13.40 37.72
CA GLY A 49 -15.66 13.12 38.25
C GLY A 49 -14.83 12.13 37.42
N GLU A 50 -14.11 11.21 38.08
CA GLU A 50 -13.23 10.23 37.41
C GLU A 50 -13.96 9.28 36.47
N GLN A 51 -15.20 8.93 36.79
CA GLN A 51 -16.05 8.10 35.94
C GLN A 51 -16.44 8.80 34.62
N LEU A 52 -16.46 10.15 34.59
CA LEU A 52 -16.62 10.92 33.35
C LEU A 52 -15.38 10.77 32.46
N LYS A 53 -14.18 10.75 33.04
CA LYS A 53 -12.93 10.50 32.29
C LYS A 53 -12.94 9.11 31.67
N GLU A 54 -13.34 8.09 32.43
CA GLU A 54 -13.48 6.72 31.94
C GLU A 54 -14.50 6.62 30.79
N ALA A 55 -15.66 7.27 30.93
CA ALA A 55 -16.68 7.31 29.89
C ALA A 55 -16.25 8.08 28.63
N VAL A 56 -15.40 9.09 28.76
CA VAL A 56 -14.76 9.78 27.62
C VAL A 56 -13.74 8.87 26.92
N PHE A 57 -12.96 8.08 27.67
CA PHE A 57 -12.00 7.13 27.10
C PHE A 57 -12.68 6.00 26.32
N ILE A 58 -13.84 5.53 26.79
CA ILE A 58 -14.68 4.55 26.09
C ILE A 58 -15.03 5.02 24.67
N ASN A 59 -15.37 6.30 24.51
CA ASN A 59 -15.80 6.87 23.23
C ASN A 59 -14.69 7.58 22.45
N LEU A 60 -13.43 7.45 22.89
CA LEU A 60 -12.29 8.13 22.28
C LEU A 60 -12.12 7.74 20.81
N GLY A 61 -12.35 6.47 20.45
CA GLY A 61 -12.27 5.98 19.08
C GLY A 61 -13.21 6.71 18.13
N LEU A 62 -14.51 6.72 18.44
CA LEU A 62 -15.51 7.42 17.62
C LEU A 62 -15.35 8.94 17.64
N LEU A 63 -14.93 9.51 18.76
CA LEU A 63 -14.64 10.95 18.84
C LEU A 63 -13.49 11.33 17.91
N ALA A 64 -12.38 10.58 17.96
CA ALA A 64 -11.23 10.78 17.08
C ALA A 64 -11.63 10.57 15.61
N LEU A 65 -12.46 9.56 15.31
CA LEU A 65 -12.99 9.32 13.97
C LEU A 65 -13.79 10.53 13.46
N LYS A 66 -14.71 11.06 14.27
CA LYS A 66 -15.48 12.27 13.95
C LYS A 66 -14.56 13.48 13.71
N LYS A 67 -13.51 13.66 14.51
CA LYS A 67 -12.52 14.72 14.29
C LYS A 67 -11.79 14.55 12.95
N CYS A 68 -11.33 13.34 12.62
CA CYS A 68 -10.66 13.07 11.35
C CYS A 68 -11.57 13.38 10.16
N ILE A 69 -12.84 12.94 10.21
CA ILE A 69 -13.82 13.19 9.15
C ILE A 69 -14.06 14.69 8.98
N ASN A 70 -14.30 15.43 10.07
CA ASN A 70 -14.50 16.88 9.99
C ASN A 70 -13.25 17.59 9.42
N ALA A 71 -12.04 17.16 9.82
CA ALA A 71 -10.79 17.73 9.29
C ALA A 71 -10.64 17.47 7.79
N LEU A 72 -11.00 16.27 7.32
CA LEU A 72 -10.99 15.88 5.90
C LEU A 72 -12.01 16.68 5.08
N GLN A 73 -13.24 16.85 5.58
CA GLN A 73 -14.26 17.66 4.92
C GLN A 73 -13.83 19.12 4.74
N ASN A 74 -13.17 19.67 5.76
CA ASN A 74 -12.63 21.03 5.74
C ASN A 74 -11.29 21.15 5.01
N ARG A 75 -10.80 20.06 4.39
CA ARG A 75 -9.51 20.01 3.66
C ARG A 75 -8.34 20.55 4.50
N GLN A 76 -8.34 20.25 5.80
CA GLN A 76 -7.27 20.66 6.70
C GLN A 76 -5.97 19.96 6.31
N ALA A 77 -4.85 20.67 6.44
CA ALA A 77 -3.52 20.11 6.15
C ALA A 77 -3.13 19.00 7.14
N PHE A 78 -3.56 19.12 8.39
CA PHE A 78 -3.31 18.14 9.43
C PHE A 78 -4.59 17.38 9.78
N ILE A 79 -4.55 16.05 9.66
CA ILE A 79 -5.64 15.17 10.09
C ILE A 79 -5.19 14.40 11.35
N PRO A 80 -5.96 14.46 12.45
CA PRO A 80 -5.56 13.91 13.75
C PRO A 80 -5.73 12.38 13.84
N TYR A 81 -5.16 11.62 12.89
CA TYR A 81 -5.21 10.15 12.95
C TYR A 81 -4.59 9.59 14.22
N GLY A 82 -3.65 10.32 14.81
CA GLY A 82 -2.94 9.97 16.03
C GLY A 82 -3.79 9.90 17.30
N ASP A 83 -4.96 10.55 17.31
CA ASP A 83 -5.81 10.70 18.51
C ASP A 83 -6.35 9.36 19.04
N SER A 84 -6.41 8.30 18.22
CA SER A 84 -6.82 6.96 18.65
C SER A 84 -6.17 5.84 17.83
N MET A 85 -6.12 4.62 18.38
CA MET A 85 -5.66 3.44 17.61
C MET A 85 -6.60 3.12 16.44
N LEU A 86 -7.91 3.33 16.61
CA LEU A 86 -8.91 3.15 15.56
C LEU A 86 -8.59 4.00 14.32
N THR A 87 -8.38 5.31 14.54
CA THR A 87 -8.07 6.25 13.44
C THR A 87 -6.70 6.02 12.82
N LYS A 88 -5.72 5.51 13.58
CA LYS A 88 -4.43 5.05 13.03
C LYS A 88 -4.62 3.87 12.08
N LEU A 89 -5.36 2.85 12.49
CA LEU A 89 -5.63 1.65 11.69
C LEU A 89 -6.46 1.96 10.44
N LEU A 90 -7.40 2.90 10.54
CA LEU A 90 -8.28 3.33 9.45
C LEU A 90 -7.74 4.51 8.63
N SER A 91 -6.53 4.98 8.88
CA SER A 91 -5.94 6.14 8.17
C SER A 91 -5.92 5.96 6.65
N GLY A 92 -5.67 4.75 6.16
CA GLY A 92 -5.76 4.46 4.73
C GLY A 92 -7.17 4.59 4.15
N ALA A 93 -8.20 4.34 4.96
CA ALA A 93 -9.61 4.40 4.57
C ALA A 93 -10.20 5.82 4.63
N LEU A 94 -9.52 6.74 5.32
CA LEU A 94 -9.96 8.12 5.53
C LEU A 94 -9.03 9.06 4.74
N GLY A 95 -9.35 9.37 3.49
CA GLY A 95 -8.53 10.24 2.63
C GLY A 95 -7.21 9.64 2.14
N GLY A 96 -6.96 8.35 2.40
CA GLY A 96 -5.75 7.64 2.02
C GLY A 96 -5.88 6.79 0.75
N ASN A 97 -4.96 5.83 0.61
CA ASN A 97 -4.99 4.84 -0.47
C ASN A 97 -5.86 3.64 -0.09
N SER A 98 -7.18 3.78 -0.24
CA SER A 98 -8.13 2.70 -0.03
C SER A 98 -9.43 2.94 -0.79
N LYS A 99 -10.06 1.87 -1.25
CA LYS A 99 -11.46 1.88 -1.65
C LYS A 99 -12.29 1.66 -0.40
N THR A 100 -13.04 2.66 0.02
CA THR A 100 -13.74 2.65 1.31
C THR A 100 -15.24 2.83 1.12
N GLY A 101 -16.00 1.96 1.76
CA GLY A 101 -17.46 2.08 1.90
C GLY A 101 -17.82 2.12 3.37
N ALA A 102 -18.83 2.93 3.72
CA ALA A 102 -19.39 2.98 5.06
C ALA A 102 -20.83 2.49 5.03
N ILE A 103 -21.17 1.56 5.91
CA ILE A 103 -22.55 1.10 6.12
C ILE A 103 -23.11 1.83 7.33
N ILE A 104 -24.24 2.50 7.14
CA ILE A 104 -24.88 3.31 8.17
C ILE A 104 -26.10 2.55 8.71
N CYS A 105 -25.99 2.06 9.94
CA CYS A 105 -27.07 1.34 10.62
C CYS A 105 -27.87 2.31 11.48
N ALA A 106 -29.18 2.41 11.24
CA ALA A 106 -30.08 3.29 11.99
C ALA A 106 -31.38 2.59 12.37
N SER A 107 -32.00 3.04 13.45
CA SER A 107 -33.26 2.49 13.96
C SER A 107 -34.47 3.19 13.34
N LYS A 108 -35.54 2.44 13.08
CA LYS A 108 -36.84 2.98 12.63
C LYS A 108 -37.76 3.37 13.80
N GLU A 109 -37.37 3.07 15.03
CA GLU A 109 -38.20 3.33 16.22
C GLU A 109 -38.28 4.82 16.53
N PRO A 110 -39.48 5.38 16.82
CA PRO A 110 -39.65 6.80 17.11
C PRO A 110 -38.80 7.32 18.27
N VAL A 111 -38.59 6.48 19.31
CA VAL A 111 -37.75 6.80 20.47
C VAL A 111 -36.29 7.07 20.07
N ASN A 112 -35.83 6.49 18.97
CA ASN A 112 -34.47 6.63 18.47
C ASN A 112 -34.33 7.69 17.37
N SER A 113 -35.41 8.42 17.04
CA SER A 113 -35.45 9.38 15.92
C SER A 113 -34.29 10.38 15.91
N LEU A 114 -33.94 10.93 17.08
CA LEU A 114 -32.80 11.85 17.22
C LEU A 114 -31.45 11.18 16.90
N MET A 115 -31.22 9.99 17.43
CA MET A 115 -29.99 9.22 17.17
C MET A 115 -29.91 8.81 15.69
N THR A 116 -31.01 8.34 15.11
CA THR A 116 -31.12 8.02 13.68
C THR A 116 -30.76 9.22 12.82
N MET A 117 -31.30 10.41 13.11
CA MET A 117 -30.95 11.64 12.40
C MET A 117 -29.46 11.99 12.51
N GLN A 118 -28.86 11.84 13.69
CA GLN A 118 -27.41 12.09 13.89
C GLN A 118 -26.55 11.09 13.09
N THR A 119 -26.92 9.82 13.10
CA THR A 119 -26.23 8.74 12.37
C THR A 119 -26.32 8.93 10.86
N LEU A 120 -27.48 9.33 10.34
CA LEU A 120 -27.65 9.63 8.91
C LEU A 120 -26.81 10.86 8.48
N ARG A 121 -26.81 11.94 9.27
CA ARG A 121 -25.94 13.11 9.03
C ARG A 121 -24.46 12.74 9.07
N PHE A 122 -24.06 11.84 9.96
CA PHE A 122 -22.70 11.31 9.97
C PHE A 122 -22.39 10.56 8.66
N GLY A 123 -23.31 9.74 8.16
CA GLY A 123 -23.20 9.08 6.86
C GLY A 123 -23.03 10.06 5.69
N GLU A 124 -23.79 11.15 5.68
CA GLU A 124 -23.65 12.23 4.70
C GLU A 124 -22.23 12.84 4.73
N LYS A 125 -21.68 13.06 5.93
CA LYS A 125 -20.30 13.55 6.08
C LYS A 125 -19.26 12.56 5.56
N CYS A 126 -19.41 11.28 5.86
CA CYS A 126 -18.51 10.23 5.36
C CYS A 126 -18.49 10.18 3.83
N ARG A 127 -19.65 10.39 3.18
CA ARG A 127 -19.77 10.40 1.72
C ARG A 127 -18.94 11.49 1.04
N GLN A 128 -18.64 12.59 1.73
CA GLN A 128 -17.88 13.71 1.18
C GLN A 128 -16.36 13.51 1.25
N ILE A 129 -15.89 12.41 1.83
CA ILE A 129 -14.46 12.10 1.92
C ILE A 129 -13.99 11.53 0.58
N GLU A 130 -12.94 12.14 0.02
CA GLU A 130 -12.30 11.68 -1.20
C GLU A 130 -11.03 10.90 -0.88
N ASN A 131 -11.00 9.61 -1.25
CA ASN A 131 -9.82 8.78 -1.13
C ASN A 131 -9.00 8.79 -2.43
N LYS A 132 -7.68 8.76 -2.29
CA LYS A 132 -6.74 8.66 -3.42
C LYS A 132 -6.29 7.21 -3.59
N SER A 133 -7.20 6.36 -4.06
CA SER A 133 -6.87 4.95 -4.28
C SER A 133 -6.02 4.78 -5.55
N VAL A 134 -4.79 4.31 -5.38
CA VAL A 134 -3.87 3.99 -6.48
C VAL A 134 -3.81 2.48 -6.62
N GLN A 135 -4.07 1.95 -7.83
CA GLN A 135 -3.81 0.54 -8.11
C GLN A 135 -2.29 0.33 -8.17
N ALA A 136 -1.73 -0.29 -7.13
CA ALA A 136 -0.31 -0.65 -7.06
C ALA A 136 0.15 -1.47 -8.28
N ARG A 137 -0.74 -2.31 -8.84
CA ARG A 137 -0.47 -3.12 -10.02
C ARG A 137 -0.11 -2.28 -11.26
N GLY A 138 -0.81 -1.18 -11.51
CA GLY A 138 -0.61 -0.38 -12.73
C GLY A 138 0.74 0.34 -12.78
N ILE A 139 1.22 0.83 -11.64
CA ILE A 139 2.52 1.54 -11.56
C ILE A 139 3.67 0.55 -11.67
N ALA A 140 3.62 -0.54 -10.92
CA ALA A 140 4.71 -1.50 -10.89
C ALA A 140 4.82 -2.33 -12.20
N LEU A 141 3.69 -2.63 -12.86
CA LEU A 141 3.71 -3.22 -14.21
C LEU A 141 4.30 -2.25 -15.23
N GLY A 142 3.92 -0.98 -15.21
CA GLY A 142 4.45 0.01 -16.16
C GLY A 142 5.97 0.19 -16.03
N VAL A 143 6.50 0.21 -14.80
CA VAL A 143 7.95 0.27 -14.57
C VAL A 143 8.64 -0.99 -15.05
N LEU A 144 8.08 -2.16 -14.78
CA LEU A 144 8.66 -3.43 -15.22
C LEU A 144 8.61 -3.60 -16.74
N GLU A 145 7.52 -3.21 -17.38
CA GLU A 145 7.39 -3.19 -18.85
C GLU A 145 8.42 -2.26 -19.49
N ALA A 146 8.65 -1.08 -18.91
CA ALA A 146 9.68 -0.16 -19.38
C ALA A 146 11.09 -0.78 -19.27
N ILE A 147 11.42 -1.40 -18.13
CA ILE A 147 12.72 -2.09 -17.93
C ILE A 147 12.87 -3.26 -18.91
N ASN A 148 11.83 -4.07 -19.11
CA ASN A 148 11.86 -5.20 -20.04
C ASN A 148 11.99 -4.74 -21.50
N LYS A 149 11.39 -3.59 -21.86
CA LYS A 149 11.56 -2.98 -23.18
C LYS A 149 13.00 -2.50 -23.38
N GLU A 150 13.58 -1.81 -22.40
CA GLU A 150 14.99 -1.36 -22.47
C GLU A 150 15.95 -2.55 -22.59
N ILE A 151 15.70 -3.65 -21.87
CA ILE A 151 16.49 -4.89 -21.98
C ILE A 151 16.45 -5.43 -23.43
N LYS A 152 15.25 -5.56 -24.02
CA LYS A 152 15.10 -6.05 -25.40
C LYS A 152 15.84 -5.18 -26.42
N GLU A 153 15.74 -3.86 -26.27
CA GLU A 153 16.44 -2.91 -27.14
C GLU A 153 17.96 -3.02 -26.98
N MET A 154 18.45 -3.18 -25.75
CA MET A 154 19.87 -3.35 -25.47
C MET A 154 20.42 -4.67 -26.04
N GLU A 155 19.68 -5.78 -25.89
CA GLU A 155 20.04 -7.08 -26.46
C GLU A 155 20.10 -7.04 -28.00
N ALA A 156 19.17 -6.33 -28.64
CA ALA A 156 19.20 -6.13 -30.09
C ALA A 156 20.42 -5.30 -30.52
N LEU A 157 20.74 -4.23 -29.79
CA LEU A 157 21.91 -3.39 -30.06
C LEU A 157 23.22 -4.16 -29.91
N ILE A 158 23.33 -4.99 -28.88
CA ILE A 158 24.48 -5.87 -28.64
C ILE A 158 24.69 -6.77 -29.86
N LYS A 159 23.65 -7.47 -30.32
CA LYS A 159 23.74 -8.33 -31.52
C LYS A 159 24.24 -7.60 -32.76
N THR A 160 23.89 -6.32 -32.94
CA THR A 160 24.35 -5.54 -34.11
C THR A 160 25.81 -5.09 -34.00
N LYS A 161 26.34 -4.94 -32.78
CA LYS A 161 27.68 -4.41 -32.52
C LYS A 161 28.72 -5.49 -32.23
N GLU A 162 28.26 -6.70 -31.92
CA GLU A 162 29.10 -7.87 -31.68
C GLU A 162 29.75 -8.38 -32.96
N ARG A 163 31.04 -8.69 -32.86
CA ARG A 163 31.81 -9.33 -33.93
C ARG A 163 32.82 -10.32 -33.35
N TRP A 164 33.07 -11.38 -34.12
CA TRP A 164 34.12 -12.32 -33.79
C TRP A 164 35.45 -11.80 -34.30
N GLU A 165 36.42 -11.67 -33.39
CA GLU A 165 37.80 -11.31 -33.71
C GLU A 165 38.72 -12.46 -33.34
N ASN A 166 39.61 -12.84 -34.25
CA ASN A 166 40.68 -13.79 -33.97
C ASN A 166 41.88 -13.03 -33.41
N ARG A 167 42.39 -13.46 -32.26
CA ARG A 167 43.62 -12.92 -31.66
C ARG A 167 44.60 -14.05 -31.41
N LEU A 168 45.87 -13.78 -31.70
CA LEU A 168 46.96 -14.65 -31.31
C LEU A 168 47.24 -14.42 -29.84
N VAL A 169 47.20 -15.49 -29.06
CA VAL A 169 47.36 -15.46 -27.61
C VAL A 169 48.55 -16.34 -27.28
N GLU A 170 49.51 -15.76 -26.60
CA GLU A 170 50.64 -16.47 -26.04
C GLU A 170 50.19 -17.15 -24.74
N VAL A 171 50.12 -18.48 -24.76
CA VAL A 171 49.88 -19.30 -23.58
C VAL A 171 51.26 -19.74 -23.07
N VAL A 172 51.58 -19.33 -21.85
CA VAL A 172 52.86 -19.67 -21.22
C VAL A 172 52.64 -20.92 -20.38
N ASP A 173 53.22 -22.03 -20.82
CA ASP A 173 53.18 -23.31 -20.14
C ASP A 173 54.59 -23.66 -19.59
N ILE A 174 54.67 -24.74 -18.80
CA ILE A 174 55.92 -25.20 -18.15
C ILE A 174 57.00 -25.57 -19.20
N GLU A 175 56.58 -25.86 -20.44
CA GLU A 175 57.42 -26.25 -21.57
C GLU A 175 57.82 -25.09 -22.52
N GLY A 176 57.31 -23.87 -22.30
CA GLY A 176 57.62 -22.70 -23.13
C GLY A 176 56.40 -21.83 -23.48
N VAL A 177 56.57 -20.91 -24.43
CA VAL A 177 55.50 -20.03 -24.94
C VAL A 177 54.87 -20.64 -26.19
N GLU A 178 53.59 -20.98 -26.14
CA GLU A 178 52.82 -21.48 -27.28
C GLU A 178 51.87 -20.39 -27.80
N VAL A 179 51.96 -20.04 -29.09
CA VAL A 179 51.06 -19.06 -29.72
C VAL A 179 49.83 -19.80 -30.27
N ARG A 180 48.66 -19.59 -29.67
CA ARG A 180 47.39 -20.15 -30.13
C ARG A 180 46.51 -19.07 -30.75
N ASN A 181 45.84 -19.40 -31.84
CA ASN A 181 44.80 -18.54 -32.40
C ASN A 181 43.49 -18.79 -31.64
N GLN A 182 43.01 -17.80 -30.89
CA GLN A 182 41.73 -17.87 -30.17
C GLN A 182 40.75 -16.84 -30.74
N THR A 183 39.50 -17.27 -30.92
CA THR A 183 38.40 -16.40 -31.36
C THR A 183 37.72 -15.80 -30.14
N TYR A 184 37.66 -14.47 -30.08
CA TYR A 184 37.00 -13.71 -29.04
C TYR A 184 35.76 -13.01 -29.60
N LEU A 185 34.67 -13.05 -28.84
CA LEU A 185 33.52 -12.21 -29.12
C LEU A 185 33.83 -10.81 -28.58
N THR A 186 33.93 -9.84 -29.49
CA THR A 186 34.37 -8.47 -29.20
C THR A 186 33.33 -7.47 -29.68
N GLY A 187 33.39 -6.25 -29.14
CA GLY A 187 32.38 -5.22 -29.41
C GLY A 187 31.19 -5.29 -28.44
N ALA A 188 30.42 -4.20 -28.40
CA ALA A 188 29.28 -4.01 -27.51
C ALA A 188 29.58 -4.07 -25.99
N GLU A 189 30.83 -3.82 -25.58
CA GLU A 189 31.28 -3.95 -24.19
C GLU A 189 30.55 -2.96 -23.24
N GLU A 190 30.32 -1.74 -23.69
CA GLU A 190 29.56 -0.73 -22.92
C GLU A 190 28.08 -1.12 -22.81
N GLU A 191 27.49 -1.62 -23.90
CA GLU A 191 26.11 -2.07 -23.94
C GLU A 191 25.89 -3.28 -23.05
N ARG A 192 26.84 -4.23 -22.98
CA ARG A 192 26.78 -5.37 -22.05
C ARG A 192 26.82 -4.93 -20.59
N LYS A 193 27.71 -3.99 -20.24
CA LYS A 193 27.72 -3.39 -18.89
C LYS A 193 26.38 -2.73 -18.57
N ARG A 194 25.78 -2.03 -19.54
CA ARG A 194 24.49 -1.37 -19.37
C ARG A 194 23.33 -2.38 -19.25
N LEU A 195 23.36 -3.46 -20.01
CA LEU A 195 22.42 -4.57 -19.90
C LEU A 195 22.50 -5.22 -18.52
N GLU A 196 23.70 -5.44 -17.99
CA GLU A 196 23.90 -5.98 -16.64
C GLU A 196 23.29 -5.08 -15.55
N VAL A 197 23.44 -3.76 -15.67
CA VAL A 197 22.77 -2.80 -14.79
C VAL A 197 21.24 -2.90 -14.88
N LEU A 198 20.68 -3.06 -16.09
CA LEU A 198 19.23 -3.22 -16.27
C LEU A 198 18.70 -4.54 -15.70
N LEU A 199 19.44 -5.64 -15.89
CA LEU A 199 19.13 -6.94 -15.32
C LEU A 199 19.17 -6.91 -13.79
N ASN A 200 20.17 -6.24 -13.21
CA ASN A 200 20.27 -6.04 -11.76
C ASN A 200 19.13 -5.15 -11.23
N LYS A 201 18.75 -4.08 -11.95
CA LYS A 201 17.57 -3.27 -11.60
C LYS A 201 16.29 -4.09 -11.62
N ARG A 202 16.10 -4.93 -12.64
CA ARG A 202 14.97 -5.85 -12.74
C ARG A 202 14.95 -6.85 -11.57
N ALA A 203 16.10 -7.45 -11.25
CA ALA A 203 16.24 -8.40 -10.14
C ALA A 203 16.01 -7.73 -8.77
N ALA A 204 16.51 -6.51 -8.56
CA ALA A 204 16.26 -5.73 -7.35
C ALA A 204 14.77 -5.39 -7.19
N PHE A 205 14.08 -5.09 -8.30
CA PHE A 205 12.64 -4.87 -8.30
C PHE A 205 11.87 -6.12 -7.87
N PHE A 206 12.38 -7.32 -8.17
CA PHE A 206 11.82 -8.59 -7.68
C PHE A 206 12.22 -8.92 -6.23
N GLY A 207 13.44 -8.60 -5.82
CA GLY A 207 13.95 -8.85 -4.47
C GLY A 207 13.36 -7.95 -3.38
N GLN A 208 12.86 -6.76 -3.72
CA GLN A 208 12.18 -5.87 -2.78
C GLN A 208 10.74 -6.29 -2.42
N ILE A 209 10.22 -7.37 -3.02
CA ILE A 209 8.85 -7.85 -2.81
C ILE A 209 8.77 -9.17 -2.03
N GLN A 210 9.92 -9.72 -1.59
CA GLN A 210 9.99 -10.83 -0.62
C GLN A 210 9.93 -10.31 0.81
#